data_AF-A0A256XCT8-F1
#
_entry.id   AF-A0A256XCT8-F1
#
_cell.length_a   1.000
_cell.length_b   1.000
_cell.length_c   1.000
_cell.angle_alpha   90.00
_cell.angle_beta   90.00
_cell.angle_gamma   90.00
#
_symmetry.space_group_name_H-M   'P 1'
#
loop_
_entity.id
_entity.type
_entity.pdbx_description
1 polymer ?
#
loop_
_entity_poly.entity_id
_entity_poly.type
_entity_poly.pdbx_seq_one_letter_code
_entity_poly.pdbx_strand_id
1 'polypeptide(L)' 'MPKPIKFYYIQPMWRYEEPQKGRLREFWQAGVEFIGSRSPAADAEVVALTIRALREAGIEGYTCRR' A
#
# COMPACT_ATOMS: atom_id res chain seq x y z
N MET A 1 20.21 -10.65 -5.17
CA MET A 1 19.90 -9.22 -4.97
C MET A 1 20.20 -8.87 -3.52
N PRO A 2 21.04 -7.87 -3.23
CA PRO A 2 21.37 -7.47 -1.86
C PRO A 2 20.12 -6.95 -1.15
N LYS A 3 19.98 -7.27 0.14
CA LYS A 3 18.88 -6.83 0.99
C LYS A 3 19.28 -5.56 1.76
N PRO A 4 18.33 -4.66 2.07
CA PRO A 4 16.90 -4.78 1.78
C PRO A 4 16.51 -4.38 0.36
N ILE A 5 15.41 -4.97 -0.12
CA ILE A 5 14.85 -4.70 -1.44
C ILE A 5 13.56 -3.92 -1.26
N LYS A 6 13.39 -2.83 -2.02
CA LYS A 6 12.20 -1.98 -2.01
C LYS A 6 11.51 -2.06 -3.37
N PHE A 7 10.24 -2.42 -3.39
CA PHE A 7 9.40 -2.45 -4.60
C PHE A 7 8.19 -1.56 -4.44
N TYR A 8 7.64 -1.11 -5.57
CA TYR A 8 6.33 -0.49 -5.66
C TYR A 8 5.61 -1.00 -6.90
N TYR A 9 4.28 -0.93 -6.90
CA TYR A 9 3.45 -1.26 -8.04
C TYR A 9 2.18 -0.41 -8.03
N ILE A 10 1.67 -0.07 -9.22
CA ILE A 10 0.39 0.60 -9.44
C ILE A 10 -0.23 -0.03 -10.69
N GLN A 11 -1.17 -0.96 -10.52
CA GLN A 11 -1.65 -1.81 -11.60
C GLN A 11 -3.12 -2.22 -11.39
N PRO A 12 -3.84 -2.58 -12.47
CA PRO A 12 -5.15 -3.22 -12.36
C PRO A 12 -5.01 -4.62 -11.77
N MET A 13 -5.94 -4.97 -10.88
CA MET A 13 -6.06 -6.27 -10.24
C MET A 13 -7.45 -6.84 -10.50
N TRP A 14 -7.53 -8.16 -10.65
CA TRP A 14 -8.80 -8.88 -10.82
C TRP A 14 -8.98 -9.89 -9.69
N ARG A 15 -10.17 -9.87 -9.08
CA ARG A 15 -10.54 -10.89 -8.08
C ARG A 15 -11.94 -11.40 -8.35
N TYR A 16 -12.13 -12.71 -8.23
CA TYR A 16 -13.46 -13.30 -8.31
C TYR A 16 -14.29 -12.87 -7.09
N GLU A 17 -15.50 -12.39 -7.34
CA GLU A 17 -16.37 -11.89 -6.30
C GLU A 17 -17.86 -11.96 -6.66
N GLU A 18 -18.70 -12.20 -5.65
CA GLU A 18 -20.15 -12.05 -5.74
C GLU A 18 -20.51 -10.56 -5.95
N PRO A 19 -21.53 -10.24 -6.76
CA PRO A 19 -21.93 -8.85 -6.97
C PRO A 19 -22.34 -8.17 -5.66
N GLN A 20 -21.54 -7.20 -5.21
CA GLN A 20 -21.78 -6.41 -4.01
C GLN A 20 -21.50 -4.94 -4.30
N LYS A 21 -22.25 -4.03 -3.68
CA LYS A 21 -22.07 -2.58 -3.87
C LYS A 21 -20.67 -2.17 -3.37
N GLY A 22 -19.90 -1.52 -4.25
CA GLY A 22 -18.57 -1.00 -3.92
C GLY A 22 -17.43 -2.03 -4.01
N ARG A 23 -17.72 -3.28 -4.38
CA ARG A 23 -16.67 -4.28 -4.61
C ARG A 23 -16.64 -4.69 -6.09
N LEU A 24 -15.67 -4.12 -6.79
CA LEU A 24 -15.45 -4.35 -8.22
C LEU A 24 -14.64 -5.63 -8.45
N ARG A 25 -14.90 -6.30 -9.58
CA ARG A 25 -14.10 -7.43 -10.05
C ARG A 25 -12.76 -7.01 -10.67
N GLU A 26 -12.68 -5.76 -11.11
CA GLU A 26 -11.46 -5.10 -11.57
C GLU A 26 -11.31 -3.78 -10.81
N PHE A 27 -10.14 -3.56 -10.22
CA PHE A 27 -9.82 -2.31 -9.53
C PHE A 27 -8.32 -2.02 -9.60
N TRP A 28 -7.95 -0.76 -9.42
CA TRP A 28 -6.56 -0.34 -9.35
C TRP A 28 -6.02 -0.51 -7.94
N GLN A 29 -4.86 -1.17 -7.82
CA GLN A 29 -4.14 -1.29 -6.56
C GLN A 29 -2.76 -0.64 -6.68
N ALA A 30 -2.43 0.18 -5.68
CA ALA A 30 -1.09 0.67 -5.45
C ALA A 30 -0.52 0.02 -4.18
N GLY A 31 0.74 -0.41 -4.21
CA GLY A 31 1.39 -1.05 -3.07
C GLY A 31 2.90 -0.82 -3.07
N VAL A 32 3.50 -1.00 -1.89
CA VAL A 32 4.93 -0.88 -1.64
C VAL A 32 5.38 -2.05 -0.78
N GLU A 33 6.54 -2.62 -1.10
CA GLU A 33 7.10 -3.77 -0.38
C GLU A 33 8.51 -3.44 0.09
N PHE A 34 8.79 -3.65 1.38
CA PHE A 34 10.12 -3.51 1.97
C PHE A 34 10.58 -4.89 2.47
N ILE A 35 11.36 -5.59 1.65
CA ILE A 35 11.70 -6.99 1.86
C ILE A 35 13.12 -7.12 2.42
N GLY A 36 13.25 -7.86 3.52
CA GLY A 36 14.54 -8.31 4.04
C GLY A 36 15.15 -7.46 5.17
N SER A 37 14.39 -6.53 5.74
CA SER A 37 14.76 -5.87 7.00
C SER A 37 13.99 -6.46 8.18
N ARG A 38 14.64 -6.56 9.34
CA ARG A 38 14.01 -6.89 10.64
C ARG A 38 13.95 -5.68 11.58
N SER A 39 14.41 -4.52 11.12
CA SER A 39 14.44 -3.31 11.93
C SER A 39 13.03 -2.72 12.01
N PRO A 40 12.55 -2.31 13.21
CA PRO A 40 11.33 -1.52 13.35
C PRO A 40 11.31 -0.23 12.52
N ALA A 41 12.49 0.28 12.15
CA ALA A 41 12.61 1.43 11.25
C ALA A 41 12.03 1.15 9.85
N ALA A 42 12.05 -0.09 9.38
CA ALA A 42 11.46 -0.44 8.09
C ALA A 42 9.93 -0.34 8.12
N ASP A 43 9.30 -0.80 9.19
CA ASP A 43 7.85 -0.66 9.38
C ASP A 43 7.45 0.82 9.47
N ALA A 44 8.23 1.61 10.24
CA ALA A 44 8.02 3.04 10.35
C ALA A 44 8.18 3.77 9.00
N GLU A 45 9.14 3.34 8.16
CA GLU A 45 9.34 3.90 6.82
C GLU A 45 8.14 3.66 5.92
N VAL A 46 7.58 2.43 5.92
CA VAL A 46 6.39 2.10 5.12
C VAL A 46 5.19 2.93 5.57
N VAL A 47 4.95 3.03 6.88
CA VAL A 47 3.85 3.85 7.42
C VAL A 47 4.03 5.33 7.07
N ALA A 48 5.23 5.87 7.22
CA ALA A 48 5.53 7.26 6.88
C ALA A 48 5.33 7.54 5.39
N LEU A 49 5.71 6.59 4.52
CA LEU A 49 5.47 6.67 3.08
C LEU A 49 3.98 6.69 2.76
N THR A 50 3.18 5.80 3.36
CA THR A 50 1.72 5.80 3.19
C THR A 50 1.07 7.11 3.62
N ILE A 51 1.46 7.65 4.78
CA ILE A 51 0.96 8.94 5.28
C ILE A 51 1.29 10.08 4.31
N ARG A 52 2.52 10.09 3.77
CA ARG A 52 2.94 11.10 2.79
C ARG A 52 2.15 10.97 1.49
N ALA A 53 1.98 9.76 0.97
CA ALA A 53 1.22 9.51 -0.25
C ALA A 53 -0.24 9.95 -0.13
N LEU A 54 -0.89 9.67 1.01
CA LEU A 54 -2.27 10.14 1.26
C LEU A 54 -2.36 11.68 1.28
N ARG A 55 -1.40 12.35 1.92
CA ARG A 55 -1.35 13.83 1.94
C ARG A 55 -1.14 14.42 0.55
N GLU A 56 -0.20 13.87 -0.21
CA GLU A 56 0.08 14.33 -1.59
C GLU A 56 -1.11 14.07 -2.54
N ALA A 57 -1.90 13.03 -2.29
CA ALA A 57 -3.14 12.75 -3.00
C ALA A 57 -4.31 13.66 -2.56
N GLY A 58 -4.13 14.54 -1.58
CA GLY A 58 -5.18 15.42 -1.05
C GLY A 58 -6.20 14.70 -0.17
N ILE A 59 -5.87 13.51 0.36
CA ILE A 59 -6.76 12.74 1.23
C ILE A 59 -6.56 13.22 2.66
N GLU A 60 -7.62 13.76 3.24
CA GLU A 60 -7.69 14.25 4.61
C GLU A 60 -8.59 13.37 5.49
N GLY A 61 -8.50 13.53 6.81
CA GLY A 61 -9.39 12.85 7.76
C GLY A 61 -9.15 11.35 7.95
N TYR A 62 -7.97 10.82 7.57
CA TYR A 62 -7.63 9.41 7.80
C TYR A 62 -7.09 9.16 9.21
N THR A 63 -7.28 7.93 9.70
CA THR A 63 -6.67 7.44 10.94
C THR A 63 -5.78 6.25 10.61
N CYS A 64 -4.48 6.36 10.91
CA CYS A 64 -3.57 5.22 10.84
C CYS A 64 -3.73 4.37 12.10
N ARG A 65 -4.05 3.09 11.94
CA ARG A 65 -4.17 2.11 13.03
C ARG A 65 -3.15 1.00 12.82
N ARG A 66 -2.63 0.46 13.92
CA ARG A 66 -1.78 -0.74 13.93
C ARG A 66 -2.64 -1.98 13.82
#